data_AF-A0A2M8PJL2-F1
#
_entry.id   AF-A0A2M8PJL2-F1
#
_cell.length_a   1.000
_cell.length_b   1.000
_cell.length_c   1.000
_cell.angle_alpha   90.00
_cell.angle_beta   90.00
_cell.angle_gamma   90.00
#
_symmetry.space_group_name_H-M   'P 1'
#
loop_
_entity.id
_entity.type
_entity.pdbx_description
1 polymer ?
#
loop_
_entity_poly.entity_id
_entity_poly.type
_entity_poly.pdbx_seq_one_letter_code
_entity_poly.pdbx_strand_id
1 'polypeptide(L)'
;MALVIDLKPNEKILIGEAVITNDKQRTRLHISGDAAIMREKDVMKEEEADTPCKQAYFLIQCMYMARDPSEYHKKYFDLVKEIQHAA
;
A
#
# COMPACT_ATOMS: atom_id res chain seq x y z
N MET A 1 -17.86 -3.81 -8.55
CA MET A 1 -18.53 -2.80 -7.71
C MET A 1 -17.62 -1.58 -7.64
N ALA A 2 -18.13 -0.36 -7.85
CA ALA A 2 -17.29 0.83 -7.83
C ALA A 2 -16.88 1.17 -6.38
N LEU A 3 -15.60 1.43 -6.15
CA LEU A 3 -15.12 1.99 -4.88
C LEU A 3 -15.49 3.48 -4.85
N VAL A 4 -16.17 3.90 -3.78
CA VAL A 4 -16.47 5.30 -3.53
C VAL A 4 -15.56 5.79 -2.40
N ILE A 5 -14.79 6.84 -2.68
CA ILE A 5 -13.87 7.44 -1.70
C ILE A 5 -14.11 8.94 -1.59
N ASP A 6 -14.13 9.43 -0.35
CA ASP A 6 -14.05 10.85 -0.04
C ASP A 6 -12.61 11.22 0.30
N LEU A 7 -12.02 12.14 -0.45
CA LEU A 7 -10.68 12.70 -0.20
C LEU A 7 -10.81 14.10 0.40
N LYS A 8 -10.14 14.33 1.53
CA LYS A 8 -9.99 15.68 2.12
C LYS A 8 -8.96 16.50 1.35
N PRO A 9 -8.90 17.84 1.56
CA PRO A 9 -7.91 18.66 0.89
C PRO A 9 -6.48 18.16 1.12
N ASN A 10 -5.68 18.07 0.06
CA ASN A 10 -4.31 17.57 0.04
C ASN A 10 -4.12 16.09 0.40
N GLU A 11 -5.18 15.31 0.61
CA GLU A 11 -5.03 13.85 0.76
C GLU A 11 -4.66 13.21 -0.58
N LYS A 12 -3.82 12.18 -0.51
CA LYS A 12 -3.44 11.38 -1.69
C LYS A 12 -3.98 9.96 -1.63
N ILE A 13 -4.20 9.43 -2.81
CA ILE A 13 -4.53 8.03 -3.06
C ILE A 13 -3.60 7.49 -4.16
N LEU A 14 -3.05 6.30 -3.94
CA LEU A 14 -2.33 5.53 -4.93
C LEU A 14 -3.30 4.60 -5.64
N ILE A 15 -3.25 4.57 -6.97
CA ILE A 15 -4.06 3.71 -7.84
C ILE A 15 -3.13 3.09 -8.88
N GLY A 16 -2.77 1.82 -8.70
CA GLY A 16 -1.69 1.18 -9.46
C GLY A 16 -0.41 2.01 -9.37
N GLU A 17 0.04 2.54 -10.50
CA GLU A 17 1.24 3.38 -10.60
C GLU A 17 0.97 4.89 -10.54
N ALA A 18 -0.31 5.28 -10.48
CA ALA A 18 -0.69 6.68 -10.43
C ALA A 18 -0.91 7.13 -8.98
N VAL A 19 -0.61 8.39 -8.71
CA VAL A 19 -0.99 9.07 -7.47
C VAL A 19 -1.94 10.20 -7.79
N ILE A 20 -3.11 10.18 -7.18
CA ILE A 20 -4.07 11.28 -7.25
C ILE A 20 -3.94 12.08 -5.95
N THR A 21 -3.66 13.38 -6.09
CA THR A 21 -3.67 14.33 -4.98
C THR A 21 -4.93 15.17 -5.08
N ASN A 22 -5.70 15.23 -4.01
CA ASN A 22 -6.86 16.10 -3.97
C ASN A 22 -6.41 17.55 -3.70
N ASP A 23 -6.98 18.50 -4.45
CA ASP A 23 -6.66 19.92 -4.30
C ASP A 23 -7.36 20.52 -3.07
N LYS A 24 -7.64 21.83 -3.07
CA LYS A 24 -8.16 22.58 -1.91
C LYS A 24 -9.55 22.16 -1.42
N GLN A 25 -10.38 21.52 -2.24
CA GLN A 25 -11.76 21.18 -1.89
C GLN A 25 -11.92 19.68 -1.66
N ARG A 26 -12.78 19.30 -0.70
CA ARG A 26 -13.11 17.89 -0.45
C ARG A 26 -13.83 17.33 -1.68
N THR A 27 -13.34 16.20 -2.20
CA THR A 27 -13.84 15.61 -3.45
C THR A 27 -14.23 14.15 -3.23
N ARG A 28 -15.37 13.75 -3.80
CA ARG A 28 -15.81 12.36 -3.86
C ARG A 28 -15.44 11.76 -5.22
N LEU A 29 -14.72 10.65 -5.21
CA LEU A 29 -14.34 9.93 -6.42
C LEU A 29 -15.04 8.57 -6.46
N HIS A 30 -15.52 8.20 -7.65
CA HIS A 30 -16.00 6.87 -7.97
C HIS A 30 -14.96 6.19 -8.86
N ILE A 31 -14.36 5.12 -8.35
CA ILE A 31 -13.29 4.39 -9.03
C ILE A 31 -13.82 3.01 -9.40
N SER A 32 -13.73 2.66 -10.68
CA SER A 32 -14.16 1.36 -11.21
C SER A 32 -13.02 0.71 -11.97
N GLY A 33 -12.78 -0.58 -11.72
CA GLY A 33 -11.71 -1.36 -12.31
C GLY A 33 -11.04 -2.25 -11.27
N ASP A 34 -9.95 -2.89 -11.67
CA ASP A 34 -9.23 -3.90 -10.87
C ASP A 34 -7.84 -3.42 -10.42
N ALA A 35 -7.56 -2.13 -10.59
CA ALA A 35 -6.31 -1.54 -10.11
C ALA A 35 -6.22 -1.66 -8.59
N ALA A 36 -5.01 -1.90 -8.06
CA ALA A 36 -4.76 -1.86 -6.64
C ALA A 36 -4.89 -0.42 -6.12
N ILE A 37 -5.49 -0.23 -4.94
CA ILE A 37 -5.82 1.10 -4.41
C ILE A 37 -5.38 1.20 -2.94
N MET A 38 -4.61 2.24 -2.61
CA MET A 38 -4.22 2.56 -1.23
C MET A 38 -4.36 4.05 -0.94
N ARG A 39 -4.81 4.41 0.27
CA ARG A 39 -4.80 5.81 0.72
C ARG A 39 -3.47 6.11 1.38
N GLU A 40 -2.86 7.26 1.09
CA GLU A 40 -1.55 7.65 1.65
C GLU A 40 -1.53 7.57 3.18
N LYS A 41 -2.61 7.97 3.85
CA LYS A 41 -2.73 7.91 5.32
C LYS A 41 -2.71 6.49 5.91
N ASP A 42 -3.02 5.47 5.11
CA ASP A 42 -3.08 4.07 5.53
C ASP A 42 -1.84 3.30 5.04
N VAL A 43 -0.95 3.96 4.29
CA VAL A 43 0.32 3.40 3.80
C VAL A 43 1.36 3.51 4.91
N MET A 44 1.89 2.37 5.35
CA MET A 44 3.15 2.36 6.10
C MET A 44 4.29 2.74 5.17
N LYS A 45 5.12 3.69 5.59
CA LYS A 45 6.35 4.08 4.90
C LYS A 45 7.49 3.15 5.26
N GLU A 46 8.48 3.07 4.38
CA GLU A 46 9.68 2.25 4.60
C GLU A 46 10.41 2.62 5.91
N GLU A 47 10.48 3.92 6.22
CA GLU A 47 11.06 4.45 7.47
C GLU A 47 10.34 4.01 8.75
N GLU A 48 9.07 3.61 8.65
CA GLU A 48 8.25 3.13 9.78
C GLU A 48 8.39 1.62 10.00
N ALA A 49 9.01 0.90 9.06
CA ALA A 49 9.22 -0.55 9.10
C ALA A 49 10.42 -0.93 9.99
N ASP A 50 10.36 -0.56 11.26
CA ASP A 50 11.44 -0.68 12.27
C ASP A 50 11.48 -2.02 13.03
N THR A 51 10.54 -2.93 12.77
CA THR A 51 10.50 -4.27 13.37
C THR A 51 10.27 -5.33 12.29
N PRO A 52 10.69 -6.59 12.49
CA PRO A 52 10.52 -7.65 11.50
C PRO A 52 9.07 -7.81 11.02
N CYS A 53 8.09 -7.75 11.94
CA CYS A 53 6.68 -7.84 11.57
C CYS A 53 6.20 -6.63 10.75
N LYS A 54 6.68 -5.41 11.04
CA LYS A 54 6.37 -4.22 10.23
C LYS A 54 7.04 -4.29 8.86
N GLN A 55 8.26 -4.80 8.76
CA GLN A 55 8.94 -5.04 7.49
C GLN A 55 8.18 -6.06 6.63
N ALA A 56 7.66 -7.13 7.24
CA ALA A 56 6.83 -8.11 6.53
C ALA A 56 5.53 -7.47 6.02
N TYR A 57 4.89 -6.63 6.83
CA TYR A 57 3.70 -5.87 6.43
C TYR A 57 4.01 -4.88 5.29
N PHE A 58 5.13 -4.15 5.37
CA PHE A 58 5.57 -3.26 4.30
C PHE A 58 5.81 -4.01 2.98
N LEU A 59 6.44 -5.18 3.03
CA LEU A 59 6.62 -6.02 1.83
C LEU A 59 5.28 -6.48 1.24
N ILE A 60 4.28 -6.79 2.08
CA ILE A 60 2.92 -7.09 1.61
C ILE A 60 2.30 -5.88 0.91
N GLN A 61 2.46 -4.68 1.45
CA GLN A 61 2.00 -3.45 0.77
C GLN A 61 2.68 -3.27 -0.60
N CYS A 62 4.00 -3.48 -0.68
CA CYS A 62 4.73 -3.42 -1.94
C CYS A 62 4.17 -4.43 -2.94
N MET A 63 3.97 -5.69 -2.53
CA MET A 63 3.36 -6.72 -3.36
C MET A 63 1.95 -6.34 -3.83
N TYR A 64 1.16 -5.71 -2.97
CA TYR A 64 -0.19 -5.28 -3.32
C TYR A 64 -0.21 -4.16 -4.39
N MET A 65 0.79 -3.26 -4.37
CA MET A 65 0.93 -2.18 -5.36
C MET A 65 1.71 -2.58 -6.62
N ALA A 66 2.49 -3.66 -6.57
CA ALA A 66 3.36 -4.08 -7.66
C ALA A 66 2.57 -4.61 -8.87
N ARG A 67 3.13 -4.40 -10.08
CA ARG A 67 2.64 -5.08 -11.28
C ARG A 67 2.88 -6.59 -11.20
N ASP A 68 4.05 -6.98 -10.69
CA ASP A 68 4.42 -8.37 -10.43
C ASP A 68 4.84 -8.53 -8.95
N PRO A 69 3.97 -9.13 -8.11
CA PRO A 69 4.30 -9.39 -6.70
C PRO A 69 5.51 -10.32 -6.50
N SER A 70 5.86 -11.12 -7.52
CA SER A 70 6.92 -12.12 -7.42
C SER A 70 8.30 -11.52 -7.14
N GLU A 71 8.49 -10.25 -7.53
CA GLU A 71 9.71 -9.47 -7.25
C GLU A 71 10.04 -9.37 -5.75
N TYR A 72 9.02 -9.45 -4.89
CA TYR A 72 9.16 -9.32 -3.44
C TYR A 72 9.10 -10.66 -2.70
N HIS A 73 8.66 -11.75 -3.36
CA HIS A 73 8.44 -13.05 -2.72
C HIS A 73 9.67 -13.53 -1.95
N LYS A 74 10.87 -13.47 -2.57
CA LYS A 74 12.11 -13.92 -1.92
C LYS A 74 12.34 -13.17 -0.60
N LYS A 75 12.30 -11.83 -0.63
CA LYS A 75 12.51 -10.99 0.56
C LYS A 75 11.46 -11.28 1.63
N TYR A 76 10.20 -11.41 1.23
CA TYR A 76 9.11 -11.71 2.14
C TYR A 76 9.27 -13.07 2.83
N PHE A 77 9.51 -14.14 2.07
CA PHE A 77 9.65 -15.49 2.63
C PHE A 77 10.91 -15.66 3.48
N ASP A 78 12.02 -15.00 3.11
CA ASP A 78 13.24 -14.99 3.91
C ASP A 78 12.95 -14.34 5.29
N LEU A 79 12.30 -13.17 5.30
CA LEU A 79 11.93 -12.47 6.53
C LEU A 79 10.92 -13.24 7.39
N VAL A 80 9.91 -13.87 6.78
CA VAL A 80 8.93 -14.70 7.52
C VAL A 80 9.61 -15.89 8.20
N LYS A 81 10.59 -16.52 7.54
CA LYS A 81 11.38 -17.59 8.16
C LYS A 81 12.17 -17.06 9.35
N GLU A 82 12.81 -15.90 9.23
CA GLU A 82 13.55 -15.30 10.36
C GLU A 82 12.62 -15.06 11.56
N ILE A 83 11.43 -14.52 11.33
CA ILE A 83 10.42 -14.31 12.38
C ILE A 83 10.02 -15.64 13.04
N GLN A 84 9.79 -16.69 12.24
CA GLN A 84 9.39 -18.01 12.74
C GLN A 84 10.48 -18.71 13.56
N HIS A 85 11.76 -18.52 13.23
CA HIS A 85 12.87 -19.13 13.98
C HIS A 85 13.21 -18.36 15.26
N ALA A 86 12.77 -17.11 15.39
CA ALA A 86 12.99 -16.28 16.57
C ALA A 86 11.93 -16.48 17.67
N ALA A 87 10.81 -17.15 17.35
CA ALA A 87 9.72 -17.48 18.26
C ALA A 87 9.90 -18.87 18.90
#